data_AF-A0A7T8HGD3-F1
#
_entry.id   AF-A0A7T8HGD3-F1
#
_cell.length_a   1.000
_cell.length_b   1.000
_cell.length_c   1.000
_cell.angle_alpha   90.00
_cell.angle_beta   90.00
_cell.angle_gamma   90.00
#
_symmetry.space_group_name_H-M   'P 1'
#
loop_
_entity.id
_entity.type
_entity.pdbx_description
1 polymer ?
#
loop_
_entity_poly.entity_id
_entity_poly.type
_entity_poly.pdbx_seq_one_letter_code
_entity_poly.pdbx_strand_id
1 'polypeptide(L)'
;LHHRTPHAYVVKAAKQRAALISRLAVHIPRGKYLRQLARGLMVGKLSYAAAVVTTPRFDKNKEPDAAHRAVQVAINDVARSIAGCRRRDHIRIEDLLSIAKIPSLNEITVMAVAVETWKCFHSNDGGCGARNPIGDLVFPTPKRPTRSTTSVACPLRGGTDTFASHAVSVWNNFESLRSARTLAAARDVARTIGRSTPI
;
A
#
# COMPACT_ATOMS: atom_id res chain seq x y z
N LEU A 1 6.68 1.87 30.30
CA LEU A 1 6.27 1.12 29.09
C LEU A 1 6.43 2.05 27.88
N HIS A 2 7.55 1.97 27.14
CA HIS A 2 7.75 2.81 25.95
C HIS A 2 6.76 2.39 24.85
N HIS A 3 5.78 3.24 24.56
CA HIS A 3 4.90 3.10 23.40
C HIS A 3 5.76 3.18 22.13
N ARG A 4 6.19 2.03 21.60
CA ARG A 4 6.80 1.96 20.28
C ARG A 4 5.75 2.34 19.26
N THR A 5 6.03 3.35 18.43
CA THR A 5 5.13 3.78 17.38
C THR A 5 4.86 2.62 16.40
N PRO A 6 3.63 2.49 15.85
CA PRO A 6 3.27 1.40 14.93
C PRO A 6 4.27 1.22 13.77
N HIS A 7 4.83 2.34 13.28
CA HIS A 7 5.87 2.37 12.25
C HIS A 7 7.11 1.54 12.62
N ALA A 8 7.56 1.58 13.88
CA ALA A 8 8.75 0.84 14.33
C ALA A 8 8.55 -0.68 14.27
N TYR A 9 7.33 -1.15 14.57
CA TYR A 9 6.99 -2.57 14.47
C TYR A 9 7.02 -3.05 13.02
N VAL A 10 6.43 -2.28 12.10
CA VAL A 10 6.42 -2.61 10.66
C VAL A 10 7.85 -2.64 10.11
N VAL A 11 8.70 -1.67 10.46
CA VAL A 11 10.12 -1.65 10.08
C VAL A 11 10.85 -2.90 10.58
N LYS A 12 10.68 -3.25 11.86
CA LYS A 12 11.32 -4.45 12.44
C LYS A 12 10.86 -5.72 11.71
N ALA A 13 9.57 -5.86 11.50
CA ALA A 13 8.99 -7.04 10.86
C ALA A 13 9.40 -7.14 9.37
N ALA A 14 9.50 -6.01 8.66
CA ALA A 14 10.02 -5.94 7.30
C ALA A 14 11.49 -6.44 7.21
N LYS A 15 12.35 -5.96 8.11
CA LYS A 15 13.75 -6.40 8.19
C LYS A 15 13.89 -7.88 8.51
N GLN A 16 13.09 -8.39 9.45
CA GLN A 16 13.08 -9.81 9.81
C GLN A 16 12.70 -10.70 8.61
N ARG A 17 11.67 -10.31 7.85
CA ARG A 17 11.26 -11.04 6.64
C ARG A 17 12.32 -10.97 5.54
N ALA A 18 12.96 -9.81 5.34
CA ALA A 18 14.06 -9.69 4.39
C ALA A 18 15.23 -10.62 4.73
N ALA A 19 15.61 -10.70 6.01
CA ALA A 19 16.64 -11.62 6.48
C ALA A 19 16.23 -13.09 6.27
N LEU A 20 14.98 -13.47 6.56
CA LEU A 20 14.48 -14.82 6.32
C LEU A 20 14.52 -15.18 4.83
N ILE A 21 14.05 -14.29 3.95
CA ILE A 21 14.08 -14.52 2.49
C ILE A 21 15.52 -14.65 2.00
N SER A 22 16.44 -13.83 2.49
CA SER A 22 17.87 -13.93 2.16
C SER A 22 18.47 -15.27 2.56
N ARG A 23 18.07 -15.84 3.71
CA ARG A 23 18.52 -17.17 4.14
C ARG A 23 17.92 -18.26 3.27
N LEU A 24 16.63 -18.16 2.93
CA LEU A 24 15.96 -19.09 2.04
C LEU A 24 16.55 -19.08 0.63
N ALA A 25 17.10 -17.95 0.17
CA ALA A 25 17.77 -17.82 -1.12
C ALA A 25 19.02 -18.72 -1.27
N VAL A 26 19.53 -19.28 -0.16
CA VAL A 26 20.62 -20.26 -0.17
C VAL A 26 20.11 -21.67 -0.49
N HIS A 27 18.86 -21.98 -0.15
CA HIS A 27 18.27 -23.32 -0.24
C HIS A 27 17.23 -23.46 -1.35
N ILE A 28 16.69 -22.35 -1.86
CA ILE A 28 15.63 -22.32 -2.87
C ILE A 28 16.17 -21.65 -4.13
N PRO A 29 15.90 -22.19 -5.34
CA PRO A 29 16.27 -21.53 -6.58
C PRO A 29 15.75 -20.09 -6.65
N ARG A 30 16.66 -19.19 -7.03
CA ARG A 30 16.38 -17.77 -7.23
C ARG A 30 15.38 -17.56 -8.38
N GLY A 31 14.83 -16.35 -8.48
CA GLY A 31 13.80 -16.06 -9.46
C GLY A 31 12.41 -16.54 -9.02
N LYS A 32 11.78 -17.46 -9.75
CA LYS A 32 10.33 -17.74 -9.64
C LYS A 32 9.88 -18.20 -8.25
N TYR A 33 10.52 -19.23 -7.68
CA TYR A 33 10.08 -19.82 -6.41
C TYR A 33 10.33 -18.89 -5.22
N LEU A 34 11.55 -18.35 -5.12
CA LEU A 34 11.88 -17.37 -4.08
C LEU A 34 11.01 -16.11 -4.18
N ARG A 35 10.70 -15.65 -5.40
CA ARG A 35 9.76 -14.53 -5.63
C ARG A 35 8.36 -14.86 -5.12
N GLN A 36 7.83 -16.04 -5.40
CA GLN A 36 6.49 -16.43 -4.94
C GLN A 36 6.40 -16.40 -3.41
N LEU A 37 7.42 -16.94 -2.74
CA LEU A 37 7.53 -16.91 -1.29
C LEU A 37 7.68 -15.48 -0.75
N ALA A 38 8.53 -14.67 -1.38
CA ALA A 38 8.70 -13.26 -1.02
C ALA A 38 7.40 -12.45 -1.19
N ARG A 39 6.63 -12.68 -2.25
CA ARG A 39 5.31 -12.03 -2.44
C ARG A 39 4.35 -12.40 -1.31
N GLY A 40 4.28 -13.67 -0.92
CA GLY A 40 3.41 -14.09 0.19
C GLY A 40 3.83 -13.50 1.54
N LEU A 41 5.11 -13.66 1.90
CA LEU A 41 5.61 -13.26 3.22
C LEU A 41 5.78 -11.76 3.37
N MET A 42 6.38 -11.10 2.38
CA MET A 42 6.70 -9.68 2.44
C MET A 42 5.51 -8.84 1.98
N VAL A 43 5.12 -8.94 0.71
CA VAL A 43 4.07 -8.09 0.12
C VAL A 43 2.73 -8.38 0.80
N GLY A 44 2.35 -9.65 0.92
CA GLY A 44 1.07 -10.04 1.52
C GLY A 44 0.88 -9.51 2.94
N LYS A 45 1.93 -9.53 3.79
CA LYS A 45 1.85 -8.99 5.16
C LYS A 45 1.96 -7.47 5.20
N LEU A 46 2.79 -6.87 4.33
CA LEU A 46 2.91 -5.42 4.26
C LEU A 46 1.61 -4.77 3.79
N SER A 47 0.91 -5.34 2.80
CA SER A 47 -0.32 -4.74 2.27
C SER A 47 -1.37 -4.45 3.35
N TYR A 48 -1.54 -5.34 4.33
CA TYR A 48 -2.48 -5.13 5.43
C TYR A 48 -2.08 -3.97 6.36
N ALA A 49 -0.77 -3.84 6.64
CA ALA A 49 -0.28 -2.77 7.50
C ALA A 49 -0.10 -1.44 6.77
N ALA A 50 0.21 -1.49 5.47
CA ALA A 50 0.58 -0.33 4.66
C ALA A 50 -0.56 0.69 4.56
N ALA A 51 -1.81 0.23 4.41
CA ALA A 51 -2.96 1.14 4.33
C ALA A 51 -3.10 2.06 5.56
N VAL A 52 -2.57 1.65 6.72
CA VAL A 52 -2.70 2.37 7.99
C VAL A 52 -1.39 3.05 8.41
N VAL A 53 -0.24 2.43 8.12
CA VAL A 53 1.06 2.83 8.68
C VAL A 53 1.91 3.62 7.69
N THR A 54 1.57 3.63 6.40
CA THR A 54 2.34 4.37 5.39
C THR A 54 1.46 5.34 4.62
N THR A 55 2.01 6.51 4.35
CA THR A 55 1.37 7.54 3.54
C THR A 55 1.53 7.20 2.05
N PRO A 56 0.44 7.08 1.26
CA PRO A 56 0.54 6.97 -0.19
C PRO A 56 1.08 8.28 -0.78
N ARG A 57 1.97 8.17 -1.78
CA ARG A 57 2.55 9.31 -2.49
C ARG A 57 2.15 9.28 -3.95
N PHE A 58 1.61 10.41 -4.43
CA PHE A 58 1.28 10.62 -5.84
C PHE A 58 2.23 11.62 -6.50
N ASP A 59 2.77 12.56 -5.72
CA ASP A 59 3.76 13.54 -6.18
C ASP A 59 5.19 13.02 -5.90
N LYS A 60 6.05 13.16 -6.89
CA LYS A 60 7.49 12.86 -6.83
C LYS A 60 8.24 13.79 -5.88
N ASN A 61 7.76 15.02 -5.70
CA ASN A 61 8.44 16.02 -4.87
C ASN A 61 8.26 15.78 -3.35
N LYS A 62 7.30 14.91 -2.97
CA LYS A 62 7.06 14.57 -1.56
C LYS A 62 8.06 13.51 -1.11
N GLU A 63 9.01 13.93 -0.29
CA GLU A 63 10.01 13.05 0.30
C GLU A 63 9.36 12.00 1.23
N PRO A 64 9.80 10.73 1.17
CA PRO A 64 9.33 9.69 2.08
C PRO A 64 9.91 9.89 3.49
N ASP A 65 9.10 9.55 4.49
CA ASP A 65 9.55 9.57 5.88
C ASP A 65 10.65 8.51 6.15
N ALA A 66 11.23 8.53 7.35
CA ALA A 66 12.29 7.60 7.72
C ALA A 66 11.81 6.14 7.80
N ALA A 67 10.56 5.91 8.20
CA ALA A 67 10.01 4.56 8.33
C ALA A 67 9.76 3.91 6.96
N HIS A 68 9.17 4.67 6.03
CA HIS A 68 8.97 4.32 4.64
C HIS A 68 10.31 3.96 3.99
N ARG A 69 11.33 4.82 4.13
CA ARG A 69 12.68 4.54 3.61
C ARG A 69 13.25 3.24 4.19
N ALA A 70 13.11 3.02 5.50
CA ALA A 70 13.62 1.82 6.13
C ALA A 70 12.91 0.53 5.66
N VAL A 71 11.59 0.58 5.43
CA VAL A 71 10.84 -0.55 4.86
C VAL A 71 11.17 -0.76 3.39
N GLN A 72 11.30 0.31 2.59
CA GLN A 72 11.71 0.23 1.18
C GLN A 72 13.10 -0.40 1.04
N VAL A 73 14.05 -0.08 1.93
CA VAL A 73 15.36 -0.74 1.96
C VAL A 73 15.22 -2.25 2.20
N ALA A 74 14.35 -2.67 3.11
CA ALA A 74 14.09 -4.11 3.32
C ALA A 74 13.47 -4.78 2.09
N ILE A 75 12.55 -4.12 1.38
CA ILE A 75 12.01 -4.60 0.09
C ILE A 75 13.13 -4.70 -0.95
N ASN A 76 14.02 -3.72 -1.02
CA ASN A 76 15.15 -3.73 -1.97
C ASN A 76 16.12 -4.89 -1.66
N ASP A 77 16.37 -5.20 -0.40
CA ASP A 77 17.20 -6.35 -0.01
C ASP A 77 16.53 -7.70 -0.37
N VAL A 78 15.21 -7.78 -0.28
CA VAL A 78 14.44 -8.92 -0.81
C VAL A 78 14.57 -9.01 -2.33
N ALA A 79 14.45 -7.89 -3.04
CA ALA A 79 14.60 -7.83 -4.50
C ALA A 79 15.98 -8.34 -4.93
N ARG A 80 17.04 -7.92 -4.22
CA ARG A 80 18.41 -8.40 -4.45
C ARG A 80 18.55 -9.90 -4.22
N SER A 81 17.93 -10.43 -3.18
CA SER A 81 17.93 -11.87 -2.91
C SER A 81 17.26 -12.66 -4.04
N ILE A 82 16.17 -12.14 -4.61
CA ILE A 82 15.45 -12.74 -5.75
C ILE A 82 16.26 -12.66 -7.05
N ALA A 83 16.81 -11.47 -7.35
CA ALA A 83 17.57 -11.20 -8.57
C ALA A 83 18.98 -11.79 -8.53
N GLY A 84 19.50 -12.07 -7.34
CA GLY A 84 20.84 -12.60 -7.13
C GLY A 84 21.97 -11.57 -7.24
N CYS A 85 21.66 -10.28 -7.16
CA CYS A 85 22.61 -9.18 -7.22
C CYS A 85 23.01 -8.67 -5.83
N ARG A 86 24.11 -7.92 -5.77
CA ARG A 86 24.67 -7.31 -4.56
C ARG A 86 24.48 -5.79 -4.57
N ARG A 87 24.65 -5.15 -3.41
CA ARG A 87 24.57 -3.68 -3.31
C ARG A 87 25.65 -2.98 -4.15
N ARG A 88 26.84 -3.58 -4.27
CA ARG A 88 27.96 -3.10 -5.07
C ARG A 88 27.73 -3.12 -6.58
N ASP A 89 26.65 -3.76 -7.05
CA ASP A 89 26.34 -3.84 -8.48
C ASP A 89 25.67 -2.55 -8.97
N HIS A 90 25.40 -1.58 -8.08
CA HIS A 90 24.88 -0.23 -8.38
C HIS A 90 23.63 -0.19 -9.29
N ILE A 91 22.83 -1.25 -9.26
CA ILE A 91 21.58 -1.34 -10.03
C ILE A 91 20.57 -0.32 -9.48
N ARG A 92 19.95 0.45 -10.38
CA ARG A 92 18.88 1.40 -10.04
C ARG A 92 17.72 0.66 -9.38
N ILE A 93 17.04 1.29 -8.42
CA ILE A 93 15.97 0.64 -7.65
C ILE A 93 14.80 0.24 -8.57
N GLU A 94 14.46 1.08 -9.54
CA GLU A 94 13.43 0.80 -10.57
C GLU A 94 13.73 -0.51 -11.32
N ASP A 95 14.95 -0.63 -11.85
CA ASP A 95 15.40 -1.82 -12.57
C ASP A 95 15.44 -3.05 -11.66
N LEU A 96 15.93 -2.88 -10.44
CA LEU A 96 16.00 -3.95 -9.44
C LEU A 96 14.62 -4.53 -9.12
N LEU A 97 13.63 -3.67 -8.88
CA LEU A 97 12.25 -4.09 -8.59
C LEU A 97 11.59 -4.74 -9.82
N SER A 98 11.87 -4.22 -11.01
CA SER A 98 11.42 -4.79 -12.29
C SER A 98 11.98 -6.21 -12.51
N ILE A 99 13.29 -6.41 -12.34
CA ILE A 99 13.97 -7.72 -12.45
C ILE A 99 13.41 -8.70 -11.41
N ALA A 100 13.30 -8.25 -10.16
CA ALA A 100 12.74 -9.06 -9.07
C ALA A 100 11.23 -9.30 -9.23
N LYS A 101 10.54 -8.53 -10.09
CA LYS A 101 9.09 -8.47 -10.26
C LYS A 101 8.37 -8.35 -8.92
N ILE A 102 8.79 -7.42 -8.07
CA ILE A 102 8.11 -7.08 -6.82
C ILE A 102 7.82 -5.57 -6.77
N PRO A 103 6.70 -5.16 -6.18
CA PRO A 103 6.31 -3.75 -6.12
C PRO A 103 7.15 -2.95 -5.11
N SER A 104 7.18 -1.62 -5.28
CA SER A 104 7.70 -0.70 -4.25
C SER A 104 6.75 -0.63 -3.05
N LEU A 105 7.22 -0.09 -1.93
CA LEU A 105 6.37 0.17 -0.76
C LEU A 105 5.23 1.13 -1.10
N ASN A 106 5.51 2.16 -1.90
CA ASN A 106 4.49 3.11 -2.32
C ASN A 106 3.43 2.44 -3.20
N GLU A 107 3.82 1.60 -4.16
CA GLU A 107 2.87 0.82 -4.99
C GLU A 107 2.01 -0.10 -4.11
N ILE A 108 2.61 -0.78 -3.11
CA ILE A 108 1.86 -1.59 -2.14
C ILE A 108 0.86 -0.74 -1.35
N THR A 109 1.30 0.43 -0.86
CA THR A 109 0.49 1.34 -0.04
C THR A 109 -0.70 1.85 -0.82
N VAL A 110 -0.46 2.39 -2.01
CA VAL A 110 -1.48 2.94 -2.90
C VAL A 110 -2.49 1.86 -3.29
N MET A 111 -2.02 0.68 -3.67
CA MET A 111 -2.90 -0.45 -3.99
C MET A 111 -3.76 -0.86 -2.78
N ALA A 112 -3.16 -0.95 -1.59
CA ALA A 112 -3.88 -1.33 -0.37
C ALA A 112 -4.93 -0.28 0.01
N VAL A 113 -4.56 1.00 0.05
CA VAL A 113 -5.50 2.10 0.36
C VAL A 113 -6.63 2.13 -0.66
N ALA A 114 -6.34 2.02 -1.97
CA ALA A 114 -7.37 2.04 -3.02
C ALA A 114 -8.38 0.91 -2.87
N VAL A 115 -7.91 -0.33 -2.64
CA VAL A 115 -8.78 -1.49 -2.47
C VAL A 115 -9.62 -1.38 -1.20
N GLU A 116 -9.02 -0.98 -0.07
CA GLU A 116 -9.77 -0.81 1.19
C GLU A 116 -10.77 0.35 1.10
N THR A 117 -10.42 1.43 0.41
CA THR A 117 -11.33 2.57 0.15
C THR A 117 -12.54 2.13 -0.67
N TRP A 118 -12.31 1.36 -1.74
CA TRP A 118 -13.38 0.83 -2.57
C TRP A 118 -14.31 -0.10 -1.77
N LYS A 119 -13.74 -0.95 -0.91
CA LYS A 119 -14.53 -1.80 0.00
C LYS A 119 -15.35 -0.97 0.99
N CYS A 120 -14.77 0.07 1.58
CA CYS A 120 -15.49 0.95 2.51
C CYS A 120 -16.71 1.59 1.85
N PHE A 121 -16.58 2.06 0.60
CA PHE A 121 -17.69 2.65 -0.15
C PHE A 121 -18.83 1.65 -0.46
N HIS A 122 -18.46 0.42 -0.83
CA HIS A 122 -19.39 -0.66 -1.19
C HIS A 122 -19.75 -1.58 -0.03
N SER A 123 -19.35 -1.21 1.19
CA SER A 123 -19.61 -2.01 2.39
C SER A 123 -21.09 -2.03 2.72
N ASN A 124 -21.57 -3.19 3.17
CA ASN A 124 -22.95 -3.42 3.63
C ASN A 124 -22.95 -4.25 4.93
N ASP A 125 -21.81 -4.27 5.62
CA ASP A 125 -21.52 -4.98 6.86
C ASP A 125 -21.93 -4.18 8.11
N GLY A 126 -22.38 -2.94 7.95
CA GLY A 126 -23.18 -2.24 8.95
C GLY A 126 -24.56 -2.88 9.02
N GLY A 127 -25.06 -3.10 10.23
CA GLY A 127 -26.38 -3.70 10.45
C GLY A 127 -27.47 -3.04 9.58
N CYS A 128 -28.44 -3.84 9.16
CA CYS A 128 -29.54 -3.41 8.27
C CYS A 128 -29.08 -2.91 6.88
N GLY A 129 -27.93 -3.38 6.38
CA GLY A 129 -27.41 -3.03 5.05
C GLY A 129 -26.73 -1.66 4.98
N ALA A 130 -26.42 -1.07 6.13
CA ALA A 130 -25.61 0.13 6.24
C ALA A 130 -24.13 -0.16 5.94
N ARG A 131 -23.34 0.89 5.68
CA ARG A 131 -21.89 0.76 5.57
C ARG A 131 -21.27 0.46 6.94
N ASN A 132 -20.05 -0.08 6.96
CA ASN A 132 -19.29 -0.14 8.21
C ASN A 132 -18.96 1.27 8.74
N PRO A 133 -18.62 1.39 10.04
CA PRO A 133 -18.28 2.68 10.65
C PRO A 133 -17.16 3.44 9.93
N ILE A 134 -16.20 2.74 9.31
CA ILE A 134 -15.12 3.38 8.54
C ILE A 134 -15.67 3.93 7.22
N GLY A 135 -16.53 3.18 6.54
CA GLY A 135 -17.22 3.60 5.33
C GLY A 135 -18.13 4.80 5.56
N ASP A 136 -18.87 4.82 6.67
CA ASP A 136 -19.68 5.99 7.06
C ASP A 136 -18.84 7.20 7.43
N LEU A 137 -17.69 7.01 8.09
CA LEU A 137 -16.75 8.09 8.39
C LEU A 137 -16.18 8.71 7.11
N VAL A 138 -15.69 7.88 6.19
CA VAL A 138 -15.05 8.34 4.94
C VAL A 138 -16.09 8.85 3.95
N PHE A 139 -17.25 8.21 3.85
CA PHE A 139 -18.31 8.51 2.89
C PHE A 139 -19.62 8.84 3.61
N PRO A 140 -19.68 9.97 4.35
CA PRO A 140 -20.86 10.35 5.08
C PRO A 140 -22.03 10.57 4.10
N THR A 141 -23.20 10.10 4.46
CA THR A 141 -24.42 10.35 3.70
C THR A 141 -24.78 11.85 3.80
N PRO A 142 -24.81 12.60 2.68
CA PRO A 142 -25.10 14.02 2.74
C PRO A 142 -26.57 14.22 3.14
N LYS A 143 -26.83 15.09 4.12
CA LYS A 143 -28.20 15.46 4.54
C LYS A 143 -29.02 16.12 3.42
N ARG A 144 -28.36 16.68 2.40
CA ARG A 144 -28.95 17.19 1.15
C ARG A 144 -28.04 16.81 -0.03
N PRO A 145 -28.46 15.91 -0.93
CA PRO A 145 -27.64 15.56 -2.09
C PRO A 145 -27.63 16.71 -3.10
N THR A 146 -26.47 17.32 -3.32
CA THR A 146 -26.25 18.28 -4.42
C THR A 146 -25.54 17.60 -5.60
N ARG A 147 -25.83 18.03 -6.83
CA ARG A 147 -25.28 17.46 -8.08
C ARG A 147 -23.74 17.48 -8.19
N SER A 148 -23.04 18.21 -7.31
CA SER A 148 -21.57 18.35 -7.26
C SER A 148 -20.85 17.34 -6.35
N THR A 149 -21.54 16.34 -5.81
CA THR A 149 -20.99 15.43 -4.76
C THR A 149 -20.15 14.28 -5.32
N THR A 150 -19.22 14.54 -6.24
CA THR A 150 -18.26 13.51 -6.71
C THR A 150 -17.00 13.47 -5.84
N SER A 151 -16.56 14.62 -5.33
CA SER A 151 -15.43 14.74 -4.40
C SER A 151 -15.87 14.60 -2.95
N VAL A 152 -15.15 13.79 -2.18
CA VAL A 152 -15.39 13.58 -0.76
C VAL A 152 -14.48 14.52 0.03
N ALA A 153 -15.01 15.18 1.07
CA ALA A 153 -14.21 16.00 1.98
C ALA A 153 -13.57 15.11 3.05
N CYS A 154 -12.33 15.41 3.46
CA CYS A 154 -11.70 14.69 4.56
C CYS A 154 -12.49 14.95 5.86
N PRO A 155 -13.02 13.91 6.53
CA PRO A 155 -13.87 14.07 7.70
C PRO A 155 -13.09 14.49 8.95
N LEU A 156 -11.77 14.28 8.96
CA LEU A 156 -10.91 14.55 10.10
C LEU A 156 -10.35 15.97 10.05
N ARG A 157 -10.54 16.72 11.15
CA ARG A 157 -9.92 18.04 11.35
C ARG A 157 -8.48 17.87 11.83
N GLY A 158 -7.55 18.69 11.31
CA GLY A 158 -6.18 18.77 11.83
C GLY A 158 -5.09 18.06 11.03
N GLY A 159 -5.33 17.71 9.75
CA GLY A 159 -4.26 17.27 8.84
C GLY A 159 -3.56 15.97 9.25
N THR A 160 -4.24 15.09 9.98
CA THR A 160 -3.67 13.84 10.48
C THR A 160 -3.46 12.82 9.35
N ASP A 161 -2.29 12.19 9.32
CA ASP A 161 -1.93 11.09 8.42
C ASP A 161 -2.64 9.81 8.88
N THR A 162 -3.83 9.55 8.33
CA THR A 162 -4.67 8.42 8.73
C THR A 162 -5.24 7.76 7.49
N PHE A 163 -5.75 6.54 7.66
CA PHE A 163 -6.43 5.85 6.57
C PHE A 163 -7.53 6.70 5.93
N ALA A 164 -8.33 7.44 6.70
CA ALA A 164 -9.43 8.25 6.16
C ALA A 164 -8.93 9.37 5.24
N SER A 165 -7.85 10.08 5.61
CA SER A 165 -7.28 11.12 4.75
C SER A 165 -6.66 10.54 3.48
N HIS A 166 -6.02 9.37 3.59
CA HIS A 166 -5.48 8.64 2.43
C HIS A 166 -6.58 8.14 1.49
N ALA A 167 -7.66 7.60 2.07
CA ALA A 167 -8.80 7.07 1.33
C ALA A 167 -9.49 8.17 0.52
N VAL A 168 -9.73 9.32 1.13
CA VAL A 168 -10.30 10.49 0.44
C VAL A 168 -9.37 10.98 -0.67
N SER A 169 -8.05 11.05 -0.41
CA SER A 169 -7.07 11.44 -1.42
C SER A 169 -7.08 10.49 -2.62
N VAL A 170 -7.01 9.17 -2.41
CA VAL A 170 -7.07 8.18 -3.50
C VAL A 170 -8.40 8.27 -4.24
N TRP A 171 -9.52 8.32 -3.52
CA TRP A 171 -10.85 8.35 -4.12
C TRP A 171 -11.07 9.57 -5.03
N ASN A 172 -10.59 10.74 -4.59
CA ASN A 172 -10.75 11.97 -5.34
C ASN A 172 -9.81 12.07 -6.56
N ASN A 173 -8.60 11.49 -6.47
CA ASN A 173 -7.62 11.53 -7.56
C ASN A 173 -7.94 10.56 -8.70
N PHE A 174 -8.66 9.46 -8.44
CA PHE A 174 -8.84 8.39 -9.42
C PHE A 174 -10.32 8.06 -9.69
N GLU A 175 -10.87 8.65 -10.76
CA GLU A 175 -12.22 8.33 -11.26
C GLU A 175 -12.37 6.86 -11.64
N SER A 176 -11.32 6.25 -12.18
CA SER A 176 -11.32 4.83 -12.56
C SER A 176 -11.65 3.92 -11.39
N LEU A 177 -11.25 4.27 -10.17
CA LEU A 177 -11.59 3.52 -8.96
C LEU A 177 -13.08 3.65 -8.61
N ARG A 178 -13.67 4.83 -8.83
CA ARG A 178 -15.10 5.10 -8.58
C ARG A 178 -16.01 4.35 -9.56
N SER A 179 -15.59 4.27 -10.82
CA SER A 179 -16.33 3.56 -11.86
C SER A 179 -16.30 2.02 -11.74
N ALA A 180 -15.42 1.47 -10.90
CA ALA A 180 -15.25 0.03 -10.77
C ALA A 180 -16.45 -0.60 -10.05
N ARG A 181 -17.18 -1.50 -10.74
CA ARG A 181 -18.39 -2.16 -10.21
C ARG A 181 -18.11 -3.42 -9.39
N THR A 182 -16.95 -4.05 -9.59
CA THR A 182 -16.59 -5.31 -8.92
C THR A 182 -15.27 -5.17 -8.20
N LEU A 183 -15.07 -5.98 -7.15
CA LEU A 183 -13.83 -6.00 -6.39
C LEU A 183 -12.63 -6.41 -7.26
N ALA A 184 -12.85 -7.28 -8.25
CA ALA A 184 -11.82 -7.68 -9.21
C ALA A 184 -11.38 -6.48 -10.07
N ALA A 185 -12.34 -5.75 -10.65
CA ALA A 185 -12.05 -4.54 -11.43
C ALA A 185 -11.34 -3.47 -10.57
N ALA A 186 -11.78 -3.26 -9.34
CA ALA A 186 -11.16 -2.33 -8.41
C ALA A 186 -9.70 -2.70 -8.10
N ARG A 187 -9.40 -3.99 -7.92
CA ARG A 187 -8.02 -4.48 -7.70
C ARG A 187 -7.12 -4.27 -8.91
N ASP A 188 -7.64 -4.47 -10.11
CA ASP A 188 -6.86 -4.25 -11.34
C ASP A 188 -6.62 -2.76 -11.59
N VAL A 189 -7.63 -1.90 -11.34
CA VAL A 189 -7.46 -0.44 -11.35
C VAL A 189 -6.42 0.00 -10.30
N ALA A 190 -6.53 -0.48 -9.06
CA ALA A 190 -5.58 -0.17 -7.99
C ALA A 190 -4.14 -0.58 -8.33
N ARG A 191 -3.96 -1.70 -9.04
CA ARG A 191 -2.65 -2.14 -9.53
C ARG A 191 -2.10 -1.19 -10.60
N THR A 192 -2.94 -0.74 -11.53
CA THR A 192 -2.55 0.22 -12.56
C THR A 192 -2.15 1.56 -11.95
N ILE A 193 -2.93 2.04 -10.97
CA ILE A 193 -2.62 3.26 -10.22
C ILE A 193 -1.30 3.10 -9.46
N GLY A 194 -1.11 2.02 -8.71
CA GLY A 194 0.13 1.81 -7.95
C GLY A 194 1.38 1.85 -8.83
N ARG A 195 1.31 1.32 -10.05
CA ARG A 195 2.44 1.34 -11.02
C ARG A 195 2.77 2.74 -11.56
N SER A 196 1.82 3.67 -11.59
CA SER A 196 2.08 5.03 -12.05
C SER A 196 2.64 5.95 -10.95
N THR A 197 2.68 5.47 -9.71
CA THR A 197 3.17 6.26 -8.57
C THR A 197 4.69 6.23 -8.43
N PRO A 198 5.30 7.27 -7.81
CA PRO A 198 6.74 7.29 -7.55
C PRO A 198 7.20 6.14 -6.65
N ILE A 199 8.47 5.76 -6.78
CA ILE A 199 9.15 4.81 -5.88
C ILE A 199 9.61 5.52 -4.61
#